data_AF-A0A7C7QSJ5-F1
#
_entry.id   AF-A0A7C7QSJ5-F1
#
_cell.length_a   1.000
_cell.length_b   1.000
_cell.length_c   1.000
_cell.angle_alpha   90.00
_cell.angle_beta   90.00
_cell.angle_gamma   90.00
#
_symmetry.space_group_name_H-M   'P 1'
#
loop_
_entity.id
_entity.type
_entity.pdbx_description
1 polymer ?
#
loop_
_entity_poly.entity_id
_entity_poly.type
_entity_poly.pdbx_seq_one_letter_code
_entity_poly.pdbx_strand_id
1 'polypeptide(L)'
;MKLHDTVVIEGNVEIPEDVEIGAFTIISGNVKIGKGTKIGNRVTIKGNVVIGENCKIFDGAIIGEEPQHLKYKGEETSVEIGNNVIV
;
A
#
# COMPACT_ATOMS: atom_id res chain seq x y z
N MET A 1 -7.77 -10.91 -9.24
CA MET A 1 -7.24 -10.33 -7.98
C MET A 1 -7.52 -11.32 -6.87
N LYS A 2 -6.57 -11.57 -5.95
CA LYS A 2 -6.84 -12.37 -4.75
C LYS A 2 -6.89 -11.47 -3.52
N LEU A 3 -8.10 -11.05 -3.18
CA LEU A 3 -8.38 -10.19 -2.04
C LEU A 3 -9.08 -11.02 -0.97
N HIS A 4 -8.60 -10.96 0.27
CA HIS A 4 -9.37 -11.50 1.38
C HIS A 4 -10.62 -10.64 1.63
N ASP A 5 -11.75 -11.24 2.03
CA ASP A 5 -13.05 -10.56 2.18
C ASP A 5 -13.06 -9.41 3.19
N THR A 6 -12.06 -9.36 4.07
CA THR A 6 -11.93 -8.35 5.13
C THR A 6 -11.06 -7.16 4.73
N VAL A 7 -10.52 -7.12 3.51
CA VAL A 7 -9.69 -6.00 3.06
C VAL A 7 -10.57 -4.77 2.88
N VAL A 8 -10.09 -3.62 3.34
CA VAL A 8 -10.77 -2.34 3.19
C VAL A 8 -10.01 -1.52 2.15
N ILE A 9 -10.70 -1.11 1.08
CA ILE A 9 -10.16 -0.24 0.03
C ILE A 9 -11.01 1.02 -0.04
N GLU A 10 -10.38 2.18 0.05
CA GLU A 10 -11.05 3.48 -0.02
C GLU A 10 -10.26 4.48 -0.88
N GLY A 11 -10.95 5.30 -1.67
CA GLY A 11 -10.34 6.32 -2.52
C GLY A 11 -9.96 5.83 -3.92
N ASN A 12 -8.96 6.47 -4.53
CA ASN A 12 -8.47 6.17 -5.87
C ASN A 12 -7.35 5.11 -5.80
N VAL A 13 -7.71 3.84 -5.91
CA VAL A 13 -6.78 2.73 -5.77
C VAL A 13 -6.73 1.90 -7.05
N GLU A 14 -5.53 1.76 -7.62
CA GLU A 14 -5.26 0.97 -8.82
C GLU A 14 -4.56 -0.33 -8.46
N ILE A 15 -5.25 -1.47 -8.63
CA ILE A 15 -4.75 -2.81 -8.30
C ILE A 15 -4.93 -3.76 -9.50
N PRO A 16 -3.83 -4.31 -10.04
CA PRO A 16 -3.87 -5.36 -11.05
C PRO A 16 -4.50 -6.67 -10.56
N GLU A 17 -4.99 -7.48 -11.51
CA GLU A 17 -5.66 -8.75 -11.20
C GLU A 17 -4.75 -9.82 -10.58
N ASP A 18 -3.44 -9.71 -10.72
CA ASP A 18 -2.46 -10.70 -10.23
C ASP A 18 -1.89 -10.37 -8.84
N VAL A 19 -2.34 -9.27 -8.21
CA VAL A 19 -1.98 -8.91 -6.84
C VAL A 19 -2.71 -9.79 -5.81
N GLU A 20 -1.98 -10.16 -4.75
CA GLU A 20 -2.50 -10.90 -3.59
C GLU A 20 -2.50 -9.99 -2.35
N ILE A 21 -3.62 -9.91 -1.62
CA ILE A 21 -3.77 -9.04 -0.45
C ILE A 21 -4.38 -9.82 0.72
N GLY A 22 -3.63 -9.87 1.83
CA GLY A 22 -3.99 -10.58 3.06
C GLY A 22 -5.12 -9.95 3.86
N ALA A 23 -5.60 -10.68 4.86
CA ALA A 23 -6.72 -10.28 5.71
C ALA A 23 -6.43 -9.01 6.51
N PHE A 24 -7.48 -8.24 6.78
CA PHE A 24 -7.44 -7.00 7.57
C PHE A 24 -6.47 -5.93 7.08
N THR A 25 -6.05 -6.00 5.81
CA THR A 25 -5.27 -4.95 5.18
C THR A 25 -6.15 -3.76 4.81
N ILE A 26 -5.63 -2.56 4.97
CA ILE A 26 -6.30 -1.29 4.69
C ILE A 26 -5.50 -0.55 3.63
N ILE A 27 -6.17 -0.15 2.56
CA ILE A 27 -5.59 0.65 1.48
C ILE A 27 -6.48 1.87 1.26
N SER A 28 -5.98 3.07 1.55
CA SER A 28 -6.79 4.29 1.48
C SER A 28 -6.04 5.47 0.86
N GLY A 29 -6.67 6.20 -0.07
CA GLY A 29 -6.11 7.44 -0.64
C GLY A 29 -5.88 7.34 -2.15
N ASN A 30 -4.73 7.78 -2.63
CA ASN A 30 -4.30 7.66 -4.02
C ASN A 30 -3.17 6.63 -4.11
N VAL A 31 -3.53 5.36 -4.33
CA VAL A 31 -2.59 4.24 -4.22
C VAL A 31 -2.49 3.47 -5.53
N LYS A 32 -1.27 3.16 -5.96
CA LYS A 32 -1.01 2.32 -7.13
C LYS A 32 -0.14 1.14 -6.74
N ILE A 33 -0.56 -0.07 -7.10
CA ILE A 33 0.19 -1.30 -6.82
C ILE A 33 0.57 -1.96 -8.14
N GLY A 34 1.85 -2.31 -8.30
CA GLY A 34 2.37 -3.00 -9.47
C GLY A 34 1.97 -4.48 -9.52
N LYS A 35 2.05 -5.04 -10.72
CA LYS A 35 1.76 -6.46 -11.00
C LYS A 35 2.66 -7.40 -10.19
N GLY A 36 2.15 -8.57 -9.86
CA GLY A 36 2.87 -9.61 -9.11
C GLY A 36 3.18 -9.26 -7.65
N THR A 37 2.81 -8.08 -7.17
CA THR A 37 3.04 -7.66 -5.78
C THR A 37 2.14 -8.42 -4.82
N LYS A 38 2.71 -8.82 -3.68
CA LYS A 38 2.03 -9.54 -2.60
C LYS A 38 2.04 -8.70 -1.33
N ILE A 39 0.86 -8.49 -0.76
CA ILE A 39 0.64 -7.73 0.45
C ILE A 39 0.13 -8.67 1.54
N GLY A 40 0.82 -8.69 2.67
CA GLY A 40 0.50 -9.51 3.83
C GLY A 40 -0.78 -9.10 4.55
N ASN A 41 -1.00 -9.70 5.71
CA ASN A 41 -2.13 -9.41 6.58
C ASN A 41 -1.88 -8.15 7.42
N ARG A 42 -2.94 -7.39 7.73
CA ARG A 42 -2.87 -6.20 8.59
C ARG A 42 -1.87 -5.16 8.10
N VAL A 43 -1.65 -5.09 6.79
CA VAL A 43 -0.84 -4.03 6.19
C VAL A 43 -1.70 -2.77 6.09
N THR A 44 -1.09 -1.61 6.31
CA THR A 44 -1.75 -0.31 6.15
C THR A 44 -1.02 0.50 5.09
N ILE A 45 -1.70 0.84 4.00
CA ILE A 45 -1.18 1.69 2.92
C ILE A 45 -2.07 2.92 2.82
N LYS A 46 -1.53 4.11 3.10
CA LYS A 46 -2.32 5.35 3.12
C LYS A 46 -1.67 6.50 2.35
N GLY A 47 -2.48 7.49 1.96
CA GLY A 47 -2.00 8.72 1.35
C GLY A 47 -1.74 8.57 -0.14
N ASN A 48 -0.63 9.14 -0.63
CA ASN A 48 -0.21 9.07 -2.02
C ASN A 48 0.95 8.08 -2.15
N VAL A 49 0.67 6.85 -2.59
CA VAL A 49 1.65 5.74 -2.56
C VAL A 49 1.71 5.03 -3.91
N VAL A 50 2.92 4.81 -4.39
CA VAL A 50 3.21 3.94 -5.52
C VAL A 50 4.07 2.78 -5.04
N ILE A 51 3.61 1.56 -5.27
CA ILE A 51 4.38 0.32 -5.05
C ILE A 51 4.60 -0.32 -6.41
N GLY A 52 5.86 -0.61 -6.73
CA GLY A 52 6.25 -1.26 -7.98
C GLY A 52 5.82 -2.71 -8.09
N GLU A 53 6.36 -3.39 -9.11
CA GLU A 53 6.03 -4.77 -9.45
C GLU A 53 6.83 -5.78 -8.61
N ASN A 54 6.25 -6.97 -8.43
CA ASN A 54 6.88 -8.12 -7.79
C ASN A 54 7.43 -7.82 -6.37
N CYS A 55 6.81 -6.88 -5.67
CA CYS A 55 7.17 -6.57 -4.30
C CYS A 55 6.53 -7.58 -3.33
N LYS A 56 7.16 -7.73 -2.16
CA LYS A 56 6.60 -8.49 -1.05
C LYS A 56 6.56 -7.60 0.19
N ILE A 57 5.35 -7.24 0.58
CA ILE A 57 5.08 -6.44 1.79
C ILE A 57 4.59 -7.38 2.88
N PHE A 58 5.34 -7.53 3.96
CA PHE A 58 5.01 -8.46 5.03
C PHE A 58 3.96 -7.92 6.00
N ASP A 59 3.41 -8.83 6.79
CA ASP A 59 2.32 -8.58 7.72
C ASP A 59 2.64 -7.43 8.69
N GLY A 60 1.68 -6.53 8.90
CA GLY A 60 1.80 -5.42 9.85
C GLY A 60 2.60 -4.21 9.37
N ALA A 61 3.09 -4.21 8.13
CA ALA A 61 3.77 -3.04 7.55
C ALA A 61 2.82 -1.82 7.45
N ILE A 62 3.37 -0.62 7.66
CA ILE A 62 2.66 0.65 7.51
C ILE A 62 3.43 1.50 6.49
N ILE A 63 2.78 1.90 5.40
CA ILE A 63 3.38 2.62 4.27
C ILE A 63 2.53 3.87 3.96
N GLY A 64 3.19 5.03 3.86
CA GLY A 64 2.55 6.28 3.43
C GLY A 64 1.79 7.07 4.50
N GLU A 65 1.90 6.68 5.78
CA GLU A 65 1.43 7.52 6.89
C GLU A 65 2.21 8.84 6.98
N GLU A 66 1.61 9.80 7.69
CA GLU A 66 2.13 11.16 7.80
C GLU A 66 3.58 11.23 8.33
N PRO A 67 4.41 12.15 7.82
CA PRO A 67 5.74 12.40 8.36
C PRO A 67 5.70 12.79 9.85
N GLN A 68 6.58 12.19 10.66
CA GLN A 68 6.73 12.54 12.09
C GLN A 68 7.50 13.86 12.31
N HIS A 69 7.78 14.60 11.24
CA HIS A 69 8.56 15.82 11.32
C HIS A 69 7.72 16.96 11.90
N LEU A 70 8.22 17.63 12.96
CA LEU A 70 7.47 18.67 13.70
C LEU A 70 6.97 19.85 12.87
N LYS A 71 7.56 20.10 11.70
CA LYS A 71 7.14 21.17 10.79
C LYS A 71 6.16 20.73 9.71
N TYR A 72 5.82 19.45 9.64
CA TYR A 72 4.79 18.97 8.72
C TYR A 72 3.44 19.57 9.12
N LYS A 73 2.72 20.12 8.15
CA LYS A 73 1.44 20.83 8.33
C LYS A 73 0.35 20.28 7.41
N GLY A 74 0.49 19.04 6.96
CA GLY A 74 -0.43 18.43 6.00
C GLY A 74 -0.09 18.76 4.54
N GLU A 75 1.19 19.06 4.24
CA GLU A 75 1.63 19.21 2.86
C GLU A 75 1.38 17.93 2.06
N GLU A 76 1.19 18.08 0.75
CA GLU A 76 1.11 16.94 -0.15
C GLU A 76 2.48 16.24 -0.22
N THR A 77 2.50 14.97 0.18
CA THR A 77 3.70 14.13 0.17
C THR A 77 3.37 12.77 -0.42
N SER A 78 4.39 12.09 -0.94
CA SER A 78 4.23 10.77 -1.56
C SER A 78 5.32 9.79 -1.14
N VAL A 79 5.01 8.49 -1.24
CA VAL A 79 5.97 7.39 -1.10
C VAL A 79 6.03 6.60 -2.40
N GLU A 80 7.23 6.32 -2.88
CA GLU A 80 7.47 5.47 -4.04
C GLU A 80 8.39 4.30 -3.65
N ILE A 81 7.90 3.08 -3.83
CA ILE A 81 8.64 1.83 -3.68
C ILE A 81 8.85 1.26 -5.07
N GLY A 82 10.11 0.98 -5.43
CA GLY A 82 10.47 0.40 -6.73
C GLY A 82 10.01 -1.05 -6.90
N ASN A 83 10.58 -1.72 -7.90
CA ASN A 83 10.25 -3.12 -8.19
C ASN A 83 11.10 -4.09 -7.37
N ASN A 84 10.58 -5.30 -7.14
CA ASN A 84 11.27 -6.42 -6.49
C ASN A 84 11.76 -6.10 -5.06
N VAL A 85 11.07 -5.20 -4.37
CA VAL A 85 11.40 -4.80 -3.00
C VAL A 85 10.75 -5.76 -2.00
N ILE A 86 11.49 -6.06 -0.93
CA ILE A 86 10.98 -6.82 0.22
C ILE A 86 10.92 -5.85 1.41
N VAL A 87 9.73 -5.69 1.99
CA VAL A 87 9.44 -4.81 3.14
C VAL A 87 8.92 -5.64 4.30
#